data_AF-A0A316SNP5-F1
#
_entry.id   AF-A0A316SNP5-F1
#
_cell.length_a   1.000
_cell.length_b   1.000
_cell.length_c   1.000
_cell.angle_alpha   90.00
_cell.angle_beta   90.00
_cell.angle_gamma   90.00
#
_symmetry.space_group_name_H-M   'P 1'
#
loop_
_entity.id
_entity.type
_entity.pdbx_description
1 polymer ?
#
loop_
_entity_poly.entity_id
_entity_poly.type
_entity_poly.pdbx_seq_one_letter_code
_entity_poly.pdbx_strand_id
1 'polypeptide(L)'
;MLLLFDRFMNPLLLSGVAFGTYDWVLLGIILFAALIGVIRGFTKQLFDLCGFLVVLIASILLCKVVAKLLPDSSGAIFDKINGFLTEKVTQNGLEELWSAPQNWHSSPELVEQALEAFGLSKIFSFLVTPLTKNLADGAILSETLPQELTGSVNNIICFIALFIILYIIIFLLKKLLNKAISKISILKLADKLLGMVLGAVLAIFWISVAFSAVNLLSGLVRIPFVTEFFEENLYTTNIGMFILEISEWLLGLIGM
;
A
#
# COMPACT_ATOMS: atom_id res chain seq x y z
N MET A 1 12.53 10.47 18.66
CA MET A 1 13.68 10.42 17.72
C MET A 1 14.82 9.61 18.31
N LEU A 2 15.30 9.92 19.52
CA LEU A 2 16.32 9.12 20.23
C LEU A 2 15.91 7.67 20.49
N LEU A 3 14.67 7.40 20.91
CA LEU A 3 14.17 6.04 21.12
C LEU A 3 14.03 5.21 19.83
N LEU A 4 13.80 5.86 18.69
CA LEU A 4 13.81 5.18 17.39
C LEU A 4 15.27 4.92 16.97
N PHE A 5 16.13 5.91 17.11
CA PHE A 5 17.54 5.79 16.77
C PHE A 5 18.24 4.70 17.59
N ASP A 6 18.03 4.63 18.91
CA ASP A 6 18.57 3.57 19.76
C ASP A 6 17.98 2.20 19.46
N ARG A 7 16.67 2.12 19.18
CA ARG A 7 16.05 0.85 18.80
C ARG A 7 16.58 0.32 17.47
N PHE A 8 16.97 1.20 16.56
CA PHE A 8 17.33 0.85 15.18
C PHE A 8 18.84 0.76 14.90
N MET A 9 19.68 1.59 15.52
CA MET A 9 21.13 1.58 15.30
C MET A 9 21.87 0.56 16.17
N ASN A 10 21.33 0.26 17.35
CA ASN A 10 21.99 -0.60 18.32
C ASN A 10 22.05 -2.07 17.84
N PRO A 11 21.00 -2.65 17.21
CA PRO A 11 21.12 -3.97 16.58
C PRO A 11 22.12 -3.96 15.41
N LEU A 12 22.11 -2.89 14.61
CA LEU A 12 22.92 -2.77 13.38
C LEU A 12 24.45 -2.69 13.65
N LEU A 13 24.83 -2.22 14.85
CA LEU A 13 26.23 -2.11 15.30
C LEU A 13 26.69 -3.26 16.20
N LEU A 14 25.76 -3.98 16.84
CA LEU A 14 26.07 -5.03 17.83
C LEU A 14 25.85 -6.46 17.34
N SER A 15 25.12 -6.69 16.24
CA SER A 15 24.96 -8.03 15.68
C SER A 15 26.23 -8.39 14.90
N GLY A 16 27.13 -9.15 15.53
CA GLY A 16 28.31 -9.77 14.94
C GLY A 16 27.97 -10.85 13.88
N VAL A 17 26.95 -10.61 13.08
CA VAL A 17 26.47 -11.42 11.96
C VAL A 17 27.17 -10.91 10.70
N ALA A 18 27.72 -11.82 9.92
CA ALA A 18 28.48 -11.47 8.73
C ALA A 18 27.59 -10.76 7.69
N PHE A 19 28.12 -9.70 7.06
CA PHE A 19 27.47 -9.05 5.92
C PHE A 19 27.25 -10.08 4.81
N GLY A 20 25.99 -10.43 4.57
CA GLY A 20 25.61 -11.33 3.49
C GLY A 20 25.74 -10.65 2.12
N THR A 21 25.78 -11.44 1.04
CA THR A 21 25.84 -10.93 -0.35
C THR A 21 24.70 -9.94 -0.64
N TYR A 22 23.53 -10.12 -0.01
CA TYR A 22 22.35 -9.26 -0.20
C TYR A 22 22.42 -7.94 0.58
N ASP A 23 23.16 -7.87 1.69
CA ASP A 23 23.41 -6.58 2.36
C ASP A 23 24.18 -5.63 1.45
N TRP A 24 25.12 -6.15 0.65
CA TRP A 24 25.85 -5.34 -0.32
C TRP A 24 24.95 -4.80 -1.44
N VAL A 25 23.93 -5.56 -1.85
CA VAL A 25 22.94 -5.11 -2.83
C VAL A 25 22.07 -4.01 -2.24
N LEU A 26 21.53 -4.21 -1.04
CA LEU A 26 20.69 -3.22 -0.35
C LEU A 26 21.48 -1.94 -0.04
N LEU A 27 22.69 -2.07 0.48
CA LEU A 27 23.60 -0.96 0.73
C LEU A 27 23.93 -0.22 -0.58
N GLY A 28 24.12 -0.95 -1.68
CA GLY A 28 24.32 -0.38 -3.01
C GLY A 28 23.14 0.48 -3.47
N ILE A 29 21.90 0.01 -3.28
CA ILE A 29 20.69 0.76 -3.61
C ILE A 29 20.58 2.02 -2.74
N ILE A 30 20.83 1.89 -1.43
CA ILE A 30 20.79 3.03 -0.49
C ILE A 30 21.84 4.07 -0.84
N LEU A 31 23.08 3.65 -1.12
CA LEU A 31 24.17 4.55 -1.54
C LEU A 31 23.86 5.22 -2.90
N PHE A 32 23.30 4.47 -3.85
CA PHE A 32 22.91 5.02 -5.14
C PHE A 32 21.80 6.08 -4.98
N ALA A 33 20.81 5.83 -4.13
CA ALA A 33 19.76 6.79 -3.83
C ALA A 33 20.28 8.01 -3.05
N ALA A 34 21.24 7.82 -2.14
CA ALA A 34 21.94 8.91 -1.46
C ALA A 34 22.69 9.79 -2.46
N LEU A 35 23.36 9.19 -3.45
CA LEU A 35 24.04 9.91 -4.53
C LEU A 35 23.05 10.68 -5.41
N ILE A 36 21.92 10.07 -5.78
CA ILE A 36 20.81 10.77 -6.45
C ILE A 36 20.33 11.95 -5.60
N GLY A 37 20.31 11.79 -4.28
CA GLY A 37 19.96 12.85 -3.33
C GLY A 37 20.91 14.02 -3.31
N VAL A 38 22.22 13.77 -3.40
CA VAL A 38 23.22 14.83 -3.61
C VAL A 38 22.98 15.58 -4.92
N ILE A 39 22.62 14.87 -6.00
CA ILE A 39 22.39 15.49 -7.32
C ILE A 39 21.10 16.31 -7.34
N ARG A 40 20.03 15.81 -6.72
CA ARG A 40 18.72 16.47 -6.71
C ARG A 40 18.63 17.62 -5.71
N GLY A 41 19.34 17.53 -4.58
CA GLY A 41 19.28 18.50 -3.48
C GLY A 41 18.07 18.27 -2.57
N PHE A 42 18.22 18.62 -1.29
CA PHE A 42 17.21 18.49 -0.24
C PHE A 42 15.94 19.26 -0.58
N THR A 43 16.08 20.53 -0.97
CA THR A 43 14.95 21.43 -1.22
C THR A 43 14.04 20.83 -2.29
N LYS A 44 14.63 20.36 -3.40
CA LYS A 44 13.87 19.75 -4.49
C LYS A 44 13.16 18.47 -4.06
N GLN A 45 13.85 17.58 -3.35
CA GLN A 45 13.25 16.35 -2.82
C GLN A 45 12.12 16.64 -1.81
N LEU A 46 12.28 17.65 -0.96
CA LEU A 46 11.27 18.07 0.00
C LEU A 46 10.03 18.64 -0.71
N PHE A 47 10.22 19.52 -1.71
CA PHE A 47 9.11 20.00 -2.54
C PHE A 47 8.45 18.87 -3.35
N ASP A 48 9.22 17.87 -3.76
CA ASP A 48 8.68 16.70 -4.43
C ASP A 48 7.81 15.85 -3.49
N LEU A 49 8.28 15.62 -2.26
CA LEU A 49 7.54 14.93 -1.21
C LEU A 49 6.28 15.71 -0.82
N CYS A 50 6.37 17.01 -0.55
CA CYS A 50 5.21 17.85 -0.24
C CYS A 50 4.21 17.88 -1.40
N GLY A 51 4.69 17.98 -2.65
CA GLY A 51 3.83 17.92 -3.82
C GLY A 51 3.11 16.58 -3.94
N PHE A 52 3.80 15.47 -3.69
CA PHE A 52 3.20 14.14 -3.64
C PHE A 52 2.14 14.04 -2.54
N LEU A 53 2.42 14.53 -1.33
CA LEU A 53 1.45 14.52 -0.21
C LEU A 53 0.21 15.36 -0.51
N VAL A 54 0.38 16.55 -1.09
CA VAL A 54 -0.74 17.40 -1.52
C VAL A 54 -1.59 16.68 -2.56
N VAL A 55 -0.98 16.05 -3.56
CA VAL A 55 -1.69 15.24 -4.57
C VAL A 55 -2.43 14.08 -3.91
N LEU A 56 -1.78 13.36 -2.99
CA LEU A 56 -2.36 12.23 -2.29
C LEU A 56 -3.62 12.65 -1.51
N ILE A 57 -3.50 13.66 -0.66
CA ILE A 57 -4.61 14.18 0.15
C ILE A 57 -5.72 14.72 -0.76
N ALA A 58 -5.39 15.52 -1.77
CA ALA A 58 -6.36 16.04 -2.71
C ALA A 58 -7.11 14.89 -3.43
N SER A 59 -6.41 13.85 -3.85
CA SER A 59 -7.01 12.69 -4.52
C SER A 59 -7.99 11.95 -3.62
N ILE A 60 -7.66 11.77 -2.33
CA ILE A 60 -8.57 11.16 -1.36
C ILE A 60 -9.82 12.01 -1.17
N LEU A 61 -9.66 13.33 -1.03
CA LEU A 61 -10.78 14.25 -0.83
C LEU A 61 -11.70 14.34 -2.06
N LEU A 62 -11.11 14.41 -3.26
CA LEU A 62 -11.87 14.46 -4.51
C LEU A 62 -12.53 13.11 -4.83
N CYS A 63 -11.88 11.99 -4.48
CA CYS A 63 -12.46 10.66 -4.71
C CYS A 63 -13.82 10.52 -4.04
N LYS A 64 -13.99 11.02 -2.80
CA LYS A 64 -15.29 11.02 -2.09
C LYS A 64 -16.42 11.72 -2.85
N VAL A 65 -16.08 12.68 -3.71
CA VAL A 65 -17.06 13.44 -4.50
C VAL A 65 -17.27 12.79 -5.86
N VAL A 66 -16.17 12.42 -6.54
CA VAL A 66 -16.20 11.90 -7.92
C VAL A 66 -16.68 10.45 -7.97
N ALA A 67 -16.36 9.62 -6.98
CA ALA A 67 -16.77 8.22 -6.97
C ALA A 67 -18.30 8.05 -6.88
N LYS A 68 -19.03 9.03 -6.32
CA LYS A 68 -20.51 9.05 -6.31
C LYS A 68 -21.14 9.15 -7.71
N LEU A 69 -20.34 9.50 -8.72
CA LEU A 69 -20.78 9.57 -10.12
C LEU A 69 -20.65 8.22 -10.83
N LEU A 70 -19.95 7.24 -10.23
CA LEU A 70 -19.82 5.90 -10.78
C LEU A 70 -21.00 5.04 -10.29
N PRO A 71 -21.62 4.24 -11.17
CA PRO A 71 -22.69 3.34 -10.77
C PRO A 71 -22.11 2.14 -10.01
N ASP A 72 -22.64 1.89 -8.82
CA ASP A 72 -22.20 0.77 -7.97
C ASP A 72 -23.07 -0.49 -8.17
N SER A 73 -24.25 -0.35 -8.76
CA SER A 73 -25.22 -1.44 -8.97
C SER A 73 -25.39 -1.86 -10.44
N SER A 74 -24.52 -1.40 -11.34
CA SER A 74 -24.61 -1.71 -12.76
C SER A 74 -23.28 -1.42 -13.50
N GLY A 75 -23.12 -2.03 -14.68
CA GLY A 75 -21.99 -1.78 -15.58
C GLY A 75 -20.94 -2.89 -15.58
N ALA A 76 -19.93 -2.75 -16.43
CA ALA A 76 -18.98 -3.82 -16.72
C ALA A 76 -18.16 -4.31 -15.51
N ILE A 77 -17.93 -3.46 -14.51
CA ILE A 77 -17.23 -3.85 -13.27
C ILE A 77 -18.17 -4.69 -12.40
N PHE A 78 -19.41 -4.24 -12.22
CA PHE A 78 -20.46 -4.98 -11.52
C PHE A 78 -20.67 -6.36 -12.13
N ASP A 79 -20.83 -6.44 -13.46
CA ASP A 79 -21.08 -7.70 -14.16
C ASP A 79 -19.94 -8.70 -13.96
N LYS A 80 -18.68 -8.23 -13.96
CA LYS A 80 -17.51 -9.07 -13.73
C LYS A 80 -17.42 -9.55 -12.28
N ILE A 81 -17.67 -8.68 -11.31
CA ILE A 81 -17.66 -9.03 -9.89
C ILE A 81 -18.80 -10.01 -9.60
N ASN A 82 -20.01 -9.71 -10.07
CA ASN A 82 -21.18 -10.57 -9.88
C ASN A 82 -20.98 -11.95 -10.52
N GLY A 83 -20.44 -12.00 -11.74
CA GLY A 83 -20.09 -13.25 -12.41
C GLY A 83 -19.06 -14.07 -11.63
N PHE A 84 -17.99 -13.44 -11.15
CA PHE A 84 -16.96 -14.09 -10.33
C PHE A 84 -17.53 -14.66 -9.02
N LEU A 85 -18.36 -13.88 -8.31
CA LEU A 85 -18.96 -14.32 -7.05
C LEU A 85 -19.96 -15.46 -7.28
N THR A 86 -20.83 -15.33 -8.28
CA THR A 86 -21.82 -16.37 -8.62
C THR A 86 -21.13 -17.68 -8.98
N GLU A 87 -20.04 -17.64 -9.76
CA GLU A 87 -19.23 -18.82 -10.07
C GLU A 87 -18.66 -19.47 -8.80
N LYS A 88 -18.14 -18.66 -7.86
CA LYS A 88 -17.61 -19.14 -6.58
C LYS A 88 -18.69 -19.71 -5.66
N VAL A 89 -19.90 -19.16 -5.68
CA VAL A 89 -21.06 -19.71 -4.96
C VAL A 89 -21.38 -21.11 -5.47
N THR A 90 -21.51 -21.28 -6.79
CA THR A 90 -21.82 -22.58 -7.40
C THR A 90 -20.71 -23.60 -7.14
N GLN A 91 -19.44 -23.21 -7.22
CA GLN A 91 -18.30 -24.10 -6.98
C GLN A 91 -18.22 -24.62 -5.54
N ASN A 92 -18.62 -23.80 -4.56
CA ASN A 92 -18.51 -24.12 -3.14
C ASN A 92 -19.82 -24.56 -2.49
N GLY A 93 -20.93 -24.63 -3.24
CA GLY A 93 -22.24 -25.08 -2.75
C GLY A 93 -22.88 -24.11 -1.74
N LEU A 94 -22.69 -22.80 -1.91
CA LEU A 94 -23.15 -21.76 -0.97
C LEU A 94 -24.46 -21.09 -1.38
N GLU A 95 -25.26 -21.77 -2.19
CA GLU A 95 -26.45 -21.22 -2.85
C GLU A 95 -27.50 -20.71 -1.86
N GLU A 96 -27.64 -21.42 -0.73
CA GLU A 96 -28.55 -21.08 0.37
C GLU A 96 -28.08 -19.82 1.12
N LEU A 97 -26.78 -19.70 1.40
CA LEU A 97 -26.20 -18.50 2.02
C LEU A 97 -26.17 -17.29 1.08
N TRP A 98 -26.09 -17.52 -0.24
CA TRP A 98 -26.05 -16.49 -1.26
C TRP A 98 -27.42 -15.85 -1.52
N SER A 99 -28.47 -16.66 -1.52
CA SER A 99 -29.80 -16.27 -2.03
C SER A 99 -30.86 -16.09 -0.95
N ALA A 100 -30.64 -16.62 0.26
CA ALA A 100 -31.59 -16.47 1.35
C ALA A 100 -31.25 -15.26 2.24
N PRO A 101 -32.26 -14.57 2.79
CA PRO A 101 -32.05 -13.54 3.80
C PRO A 101 -31.45 -14.17 5.06
N GLN A 102 -30.35 -13.61 5.56
CA GLN A 102 -29.66 -14.10 6.76
C GLN A 102 -29.65 -13.05 7.88
N ASN A 103 -29.48 -13.53 9.11
CA ASN A 103 -29.37 -12.67 10.29
C ASN A 103 -27.88 -12.44 10.62
N TRP A 104 -27.28 -11.49 9.90
CA TRP A 104 -25.83 -11.26 9.88
C TRP A 104 -25.26 -10.80 11.22
N HIS A 105 -26.01 -10.02 12.00
CA HIS A 105 -25.57 -9.56 13.31
C HIS A 105 -25.53 -10.69 14.35
N SER A 106 -26.38 -11.69 14.21
CA SER A 106 -26.49 -12.82 15.15
C SER A 106 -25.51 -13.96 14.83
N SER A 107 -24.92 -13.95 13.63
CA SER A 107 -24.08 -15.04 13.12
C SER A 107 -22.85 -14.50 12.37
N PRO A 108 -21.89 -13.84 13.07
CA PRO A 108 -20.67 -13.32 12.46
C PRO A 108 -19.82 -14.41 11.77
N GLU A 109 -19.91 -15.65 12.24
CA GLU A 109 -19.20 -16.81 11.66
C GLU A 109 -19.66 -17.13 10.23
N LEU A 110 -20.92 -16.88 9.89
CA LEU A 110 -21.44 -17.08 8.52
C LEU A 110 -20.85 -16.06 7.54
N VAL A 111 -20.55 -14.87 8.04
CA VAL A 111 -19.90 -13.83 7.24
C VAL A 111 -18.46 -14.23 6.97
N GLU A 112 -17.71 -14.67 7.98
CA GLU A 112 -16.34 -15.16 7.80
C GLU A 112 -16.29 -16.37 6.87
N GLN A 113 -17.19 -17.34 7.03
CA GLN A 113 -17.29 -18.53 6.17
C GLN A 113 -17.59 -18.16 4.70
N ALA A 114 -18.51 -17.22 4.47
CA ALA A 114 -18.82 -16.74 3.13
C ALA A 114 -17.59 -16.06 2.48
N LEU A 115 -16.91 -15.20 3.24
CA LEU A 115 -15.73 -14.48 2.77
C LEU A 115 -14.54 -15.41 2.49
N GLU A 116 -14.33 -16.42 3.33
CA GLU A 116 -13.31 -17.44 3.10
C GLU A 116 -13.59 -18.23 1.84
N ALA A 117 -14.84 -18.65 1.65
CA ALA A 117 -15.21 -19.43 0.48
C ALA A 117 -15.19 -18.62 -0.83
N PHE A 118 -15.42 -17.31 -0.77
CA PHE A 118 -15.20 -16.40 -1.91
C PHE A 118 -13.72 -16.06 -2.14
N GLY A 119 -12.81 -16.49 -1.26
CA GLY A 119 -11.38 -16.16 -1.33
C GLY A 119 -11.08 -14.69 -0.99
N LEU A 120 -11.97 -14.03 -0.25
CA LEU A 120 -11.91 -12.60 0.09
C LEU A 120 -11.29 -12.32 1.47
N SER A 121 -11.12 -13.34 2.32
CA SER A 121 -11.08 -13.18 3.79
C SER A 121 -9.83 -12.57 4.44
N LYS A 122 -8.71 -12.29 3.73
CA LYS A 122 -7.54 -11.65 4.36
C LYS A 122 -7.01 -10.39 3.66
N ILE A 123 -6.83 -10.43 2.35
CA ILE A 123 -6.29 -9.31 1.55
C ILE A 123 -7.30 -8.19 1.43
N PHE A 124 -8.54 -8.61 1.23
CA PHE A 124 -9.66 -7.73 1.00
C PHE A 124 -10.42 -7.50 2.29
N SER A 125 -9.87 -7.87 3.45
CA SER A 125 -10.42 -7.50 4.75
C SER A 125 -10.68 -5.99 4.83
N PHE A 126 -9.84 -5.14 4.20
CA PHE A 126 -10.12 -3.70 4.11
C PHE A 126 -11.33 -3.34 3.21
N LEU A 127 -11.64 -4.12 2.17
CA LEU A 127 -12.84 -3.99 1.35
C LEU A 127 -14.07 -4.57 2.06
N VAL A 128 -13.85 -5.59 2.88
CA VAL A 128 -14.87 -6.49 3.42
C VAL A 128 -15.30 -6.10 4.84
N THR A 129 -14.42 -5.51 5.65
CA THR A 129 -14.76 -5.03 7.01
C THR A 129 -15.83 -3.94 7.03
N PRO A 130 -15.87 -2.98 6.08
CA PRO A 130 -17.00 -2.06 5.94
C PRO A 130 -18.29 -2.80 5.57
N LEU A 131 -18.16 -3.84 4.75
CA LEU A 131 -19.23 -4.70 4.27
C LEU A 131 -19.91 -5.46 5.43
N THR A 132 -19.12 -6.16 6.26
CA THR A 132 -19.62 -6.94 7.41
C THR A 132 -20.26 -6.09 8.50
N LYS A 133 -19.82 -4.84 8.66
CA LYS A 133 -20.34 -3.90 9.67
C LYS A 133 -21.62 -3.19 9.26
N ASN A 134 -21.96 -3.18 7.96
CA ASN A 134 -23.11 -2.47 7.41
C ASN A 134 -24.15 -3.40 6.77
N LEU A 135 -23.93 -4.73 6.79
CA LEU A 135 -24.92 -5.72 6.37
C LEU A 135 -26.11 -5.70 7.34
N ALA A 136 -27.23 -5.13 6.89
CA ALA A 136 -28.47 -5.13 7.65
C ALA A 136 -29.03 -6.55 7.81
N ASP A 137 -29.63 -6.87 8.96
CA ASP A 137 -30.31 -8.14 9.14
C ASP A 137 -31.41 -8.35 8.09
N GLY A 138 -31.42 -9.53 7.47
CA GLY A 138 -32.31 -9.86 6.35
C GLY A 138 -31.79 -9.44 4.98
N ALA A 139 -30.61 -8.80 4.88
CA ALA A 139 -29.98 -8.51 3.59
C ALA A 139 -29.63 -9.80 2.85
N ILE A 140 -29.85 -9.80 1.54
CA ILE A 140 -29.49 -10.90 0.64
C ILE A 140 -28.08 -10.64 0.11
N LEU A 141 -27.20 -11.64 0.26
CA LEU A 141 -25.78 -11.48 -0.07
C LEU A 141 -25.56 -11.28 -1.58
N SER A 142 -26.39 -11.94 -2.41
CA SER A 142 -26.36 -11.81 -3.87
C SER A 142 -26.68 -10.42 -4.40
N GLU A 143 -27.38 -9.59 -3.61
CA GLU A 143 -27.70 -8.21 -3.98
C GLU A 143 -26.68 -7.24 -3.39
N THR A 144 -26.30 -7.47 -2.13
CA THR A 144 -25.51 -6.52 -1.33
C THR A 144 -24.01 -6.64 -1.63
N LEU A 145 -23.47 -7.85 -1.69
CA LEU A 145 -22.02 -8.07 -1.80
C LEU A 145 -21.45 -7.60 -3.14
N PRO A 146 -22.07 -7.90 -4.31
CA PRO A 146 -21.57 -7.41 -5.59
C PRO A 146 -21.59 -5.89 -5.68
N GLN A 147 -22.63 -5.24 -5.15
CA GLN A 147 -22.78 -3.78 -5.18
C GLN A 147 -21.67 -3.09 -4.37
N GLU A 148 -21.45 -3.53 -3.14
CA GLU A 148 -20.46 -2.92 -2.23
C GLU A 148 -19.02 -3.17 -2.69
N LEU A 149 -18.72 -4.36 -3.23
CA LEU A 149 -17.43 -4.64 -3.84
C LEU A 149 -17.22 -3.80 -5.10
N THR A 150 -18.26 -3.60 -5.91
CA THR A 150 -18.22 -2.72 -7.07
C THR A 150 -17.94 -1.28 -6.65
N GLY A 151 -18.65 -0.76 -5.64
CA GLY A 151 -18.39 0.57 -5.09
C GLY A 151 -16.98 0.72 -4.56
N SER A 152 -16.43 -0.30 -3.91
CA SER A 152 -15.06 -0.26 -3.41
C SER A 152 -14.01 -0.28 -4.54
N VAL A 153 -14.23 -1.09 -5.59
CA VAL A 153 -13.37 -1.11 -6.78
C VAL A 153 -13.46 0.21 -7.56
N ASN A 154 -14.66 0.76 -7.73
CA ASN A 154 -14.90 2.08 -8.33
C ASN A 154 -14.16 3.19 -7.57
N ASN A 155 -14.21 3.17 -6.24
CA ASN A 155 -13.46 4.10 -5.38
C ASN A 155 -11.95 4.00 -5.60
N ILE A 156 -11.39 2.78 -5.70
CA ILE A 156 -9.96 2.56 -5.97
C ILE A 156 -9.58 3.09 -7.35
N ILE A 157 -10.35 2.75 -8.39
CA ILE A 157 -10.08 3.20 -9.76
C ILE A 157 -10.17 4.73 -9.84
N CYS A 158 -11.19 5.33 -9.21
CA CYS A 158 -11.37 6.77 -9.16
C CYS A 158 -10.20 7.46 -8.46
N PHE A 159 -9.77 6.94 -7.31
CA PHE A 159 -8.61 7.43 -6.59
C PHE A 159 -7.34 7.37 -7.45
N ILE A 160 -7.07 6.23 -8.11
CA ILE A 160 -5.88 6.07 -8.97
C ILE A 160 -5.92 7.06 -10.13
N ALA A 161 -7.07 7.19 -10.80
CA ALA A 161 -7.23 8.12 -11.92
C ALA A 161 -7.01 9.58 -11.48
N LEU A 162 -7.64 10.00 -10.39
CA LEU A 162 -7.49 11.35 -9.83
C LEU A 162 -6.05 11.61 -9.38
N PHE A 163 -5.42 10.63 -8.74
CA PHE A 163 -4.03 10.71 -8.33
C PHE A 163 -3.11 10.94 -9.52
N ILE A 164 -3.26 10.16 -10.59
CA ILE A 164 -2.47 10.32 -11.82
C ILE A 164 -2.71 11.71 -12.44
N ILE A 165 -3.97 12.15 -12.58
CA ILE A 165 -4.31 13.45 -13.17
C ILE A 165 -3.72 14.60 -12.35
N LEU A 166 -3.95 14.62 -11.04
CA LEU A 166 -3.43 15.65 -10.14
C LEU A 166 -1.90 15.64 -10.08
N TYR A 167 -1.29 14.46 -10.09
CA TYR A 167 0.17 14.33 -10.15
C TYR A 167 0.74 14.95 -11.43
N ILE A 168 0.10 14.71 -12.57
CA ILE A 168 0.48 15.33 -13.85
C ILE A 168 0.31 16.85 -13.78
N ILE A 169 -0.77 17.37 -13.20
CA ILE A 169 -1.00 18.81 -13.03
C ILE A 169 0.11 19.44 -12.19
N ILE A 170 0.42 18.86 -11.02
CA ILE A 170 1.51 19.34 -10.16
C ILE A 170 2.86 19.25 -10.86
N PHE A 171 3.12 18.19 -11.63
CA PHE A 171 4.33 18.05 -12.43
C PHE A 171 4.47 19.18 -13.47
N LEU A 172 3.39 19.52 -14.17
CA LEU A 172 3.35 20.64 -15.12
C LEU A 172 3.56 21.99 -14.42
N LEU A 173 2.91 22.21 -13.27
CA LEU A 173 3.09 23.43 -12.46
C LEU A 173 4.53 23.56 -11.98
N LYS A 174 5.16 22.48 -11.50
CA LYS A 174 6.57 22.46 -11.11
C LYS A 174 7.49 22.82 -12.28
N LYS A 175 7.20 22.35 -13.49
CA LYS A 175 7.98 22.68 -14.69
C LYS A 175 7.89 24.17 -15.03
N LEU A 176 6.72 24.78 -14.86
CA LEU A 176 6.51 26.22 -15.06
C LEU A 176 7.19 27.05 -13.95
N LEU A 177 7.06 26.66 -12.68
CA LEU A 177 7.64 27.35 -11.53
C LEU A 177 9.17 27.26 -11.49
N ASN A 178 9.75 26.11 -11.87
CA ASN A 178 11.21 25.95 -11.94
C ASN A 178 11.87 26.90 -12.95
N LYS A 179 11.13 27.36 -13.97
CA LYS A 179 11.60 28.39 -14.90
C LYS A 179 11.72 29.77 -14.23
N ALA A 180 10.98 30.01 -13.14
CA ALA A 180 10.95 31.27 -12.41
C ALA A 180 11.89 31.31 -11.17
N ILE A 181 12.20 30.15 -10.57
CA ILE A 181 12.86 30.06 -9.24
C ILE A 181 14.39 29.90 -9.30
N SER A 182 15.00 29.89 -10.49
CA SER A 182 16.44 29.58 -10.70
C SER A 182 17.49 30.51 -10.06
N LYS A 183 17.11 31.42 -9.16
CA LYS A 183 17.99 32.44 -8.57
C LYS A 183 18.32 32.29 -7.08
N ILE A 184 17.74 31.36 -6.33
CA ILE A 184 18.02 31.23 -4.88
C ILE A 184 19.16 30.24 -4.66
N SER A 185 20.38 30.76 -4.56
CA SER A 185 21.64 30.00 -4.46
C SER A 185 22.31 30.18 -3.11
N ILE A 186 21.62 29.98 -1.98
CA ILE A 186 22.20 30.41 -0.69
C ILE A 186 22.81 29.32 0.18
N LEU A 187 22.56 28.01 -0.01
CA LEU A 187 23.36 26.98 0.69
C LEU A 187 23.50 25.66 -0.10
N LYS A 188 24.20 25.71 -1.25
CA LYS A 188 24.39 24.55 -2.14
C LYS A 188 25.05 23.34 -1.48
N LEU A 189 25.88 23.52 -0.44
CA LEU A 189 26.51 22.39 0.26
C LEU A 189 25.57 21.73 1.27
N ALA A 190 24.89 22.52 2.11
CA ALA A 190 23.92 22.01 3.06
C ALA A 190 22.74 21.35 2.34
N ASP A 191 22.25 21.93 1.25
CA ASP A 191 21.19 21.36 0.41
C ASP A 191 21.61 20.00 -0.19
N LYS A 192 22.87 19.84 -0.59
CA LYS A 192 23.40 18.57 -1.09
C LYS A 192 23.56 17.51 0.00
N LEU A 193 24.11 17.88 1.17
CA LEU A 193 24.30 16.96 2.30
C LEU A 193 22.96 16.50 2.87
N LEU A 194 22.02 17.41 3.06
CA LEU A 194 20.66 17.06 3.49
C LEU A 194 19.93 16.25 2.41
N GLY A 195 20.19 16.51 1.13
CA GLY A 195 19.65 15.74 0.01
C GLY A 195 20.17 14.30 0.01
N MET A 196 21.45 14.09 0.38
CA MET A 196 22.04 12.76 0.55
C MET A 196 21.32 11.96 1.63
N VAL A 197 21.14 12.56 2.81
CA VAL A 197 20.45 11.92 3.94
C VAL A 197 19.00 11.63 3.60
N LEU A 198 18.28 12.60 3.03
CA LEU A 198 16.88 12.42 2.63
C LEU A 198 16.74 11.36 1.53
N GLY A 199 17.67 11.29 0.57
CA GLY A 199 17.71 10.24 -0.45
C GLY A 199 17.88 8.84 0.13
N ALA A 200 18.78 8.67 1.11
CA ALA A 200 18.97 7.40 1.81
C ALA A 200 17.71 7.00 2.61
N VAL A 201 17.13 7.94 3.35
CA VAL A 201 15.90 7.72 4.13
C VAL A 201 14.74 7.33 3.22
N LEU A 202 14.56 8.01 2.08
CA LEU A 202 13.53 7.69 1.11
C LEU A 202 13.74 6.30 0.49
N ALA A 203 14.99 5.89 0.23
CA ALA A 203 15.27 4.55 -0.27
C ALA A 203 14.89 3.48 0.75
N ILE A 204 15.31 3.63 2.01
CA ILE A 204 14.92 2.72 3.10
C ILE A 204 13.40 2.63 3.20
N PHE A 205 12.72 3.77 3.17
CA PHE A 205 11.26 3.83 3.20
C PHE A 205 10.61 3.06 2.03
N TRP A 206 11.00 3.34 0.79
CA TRP A 206 10.42 2.69 -0.39
C TRP A 206 10.75 1.21 -0.50
N ILE A 207 11.96 0.82 -0.10
CA ILE A 207 12.35 -0.59 0.00
C ILE A 207 11.45 -1.27 1.03
N SER A 208 11.27 -0.69 2.22
CA SER A 208 10.39 -1.23 3.26
C SER A 208 8.93 -1.36 2.78
N VAL A 209 8.41 -0.36 2.05
CA VAL A 209 7.07 -0.42 1.45
C VAL A 209 6.96 -1.55 0.42
N ALA A 210 7.97 -1.72 -0.44
CA ALA A 210 7.99 -2.82 -1.41
C ALA A 210 8.04 -4.19 -0.71
N PHE A 211 8.82 -4.30 0.36
CA PHE A 211 8.88 -5.51 1.19
C PHE A 211 7.56 -5.81 1.90
N SER A 212 6.90 -4.81 2.51
CA SER A 212 5.56 -4.97 3.06
C SER A 212 4.57 -5.45 2.00
N ALA A 213 4.62 -4.88 0.78
CA ALA A 213 3.75 -5.30 -0.31
C ALA A 213 4.02 -6.76 -0.74
N VAL A 214 5.29 -7.18 -0.79
CA VAL A 214 5.66 -8.57 -1.14
C VAL A 214 5.26 -9.55 -0.04
N ASN A 215 5.45 -9.20 1.25
CA ASN A 215 4.98 -10.01 2.38
C ASN A 215 3.45 -10.16 2.38
N LEU A 216 2.74 -9.09 2.04
CA LEU A 216 1.30 -9.16 1.85
C LEU A 216 0.93 -10.09 0.69
N LEU A 217 1.73 -10.13 -0.39
CA LEU A 217 1.47 -11.00 -1.54
C LEU A 217 1.84 -12.47 -1.29
N SER A 218 2.92 -12.75 -0.55
CA SER A 218 3.42 -14.10 -0.28
C SER A 218 2.50 -14.90 0.65
N GLY A 219 1.77 -14.22 1.54
CA GLY A 219 0.70 -14.83 2.33
C GLY A 219 -0.51 -15.32 1.51
N LEU A 220 -0.58 -15.00 0.21
CA LEU A 220 -1.76 -15.18 -0.66
C LEU A 220 -1.50 -16.16 -1.78
N VAL A 221 -0.37 -15.98 -2.43
CA VAL A 221 0.19 -16.91 -3.40
C VAL A 221 1.50 -17.34 -2.78
N ARG A 222 1.57 -18.58 -2.31
CA ARG A 222 2.81 -19.15 -1.80
C ARG A 222 3.75 -19.31 -2.99
N ILE A 223 4.44 -18.24 -3.35
CA ILE A 223 5.46 -18.22 -4.39
C ILE A 223 6.73 -18.75 -3.72
N PRO A 224 7.15 -20.00 -3.98
CA PRO A 224 8.24 -20.65 -3.24
C PRO A 224 9.52 -19.83 -3.25
N PHE A 225 9.81 -19.23 -4.41
CA PHE A 225 10.94 -18.31 -4.62
C PHE A 225 10.93 -17.08 -3.70
N VAL A 226 9.76 -16.50 -3.41
CA VAL A 226 9.65 -15.32 -2.54
C VAL A 226 9.83 -15.75 -1.08
N THR A 227 9.18 -16.82 -0.65
CA THR A 227 9.33 -17.34 0.72
C THR A 227 10.78 -17.78 1.00
N GLU A 228 11.43 -18.50 0.09
CA GLU A 228 12.84 -18.89 0.22
C GLU A 228 13.78 -17.68 0.18
N PHE A 229 13.53 -16.70 -0.70
CA PHE A 229 14.33 -15.48 -0.74
C PHE A 229 14.26 -14.70 0.60
N PHE A 230 13.09 -14.64 1.23
CA PHE A 230 12.94 -13.96 2.51
C PHE A 230 13.57 -14.78 3.64
N GLU A 231 13.17 -16.04 3.79
CA GLU A 231 13.56 -16.95 4.88
C GLU A 231 15.07 -17.26 4.90
N GLU A 232 15.70 -17.52 3.75
CA GLU A 232 17.14 -17.86 3.70
C GLU A 232 18.06 -16.64 3.64
N ASN A 233 17.63 -15.54 3.00
CA ASN A 233 18.57 -14.48 2.58
C ASN A 233 18.37 -13.11 3.25
N LEU A 234 17.20 -12.82 3.84
CA LEU A 234 16.90 -11.51 4.45
C LEU A 234 16.84 -11.55 5.98
N TYR A 235 16.27 -12.61 6.58
CA TYR A 235 16.28 -12.77 8.05
C TYR A 235 17.68 -13.04 8.62
N THR A 236 18.63 -13.39 7.75
CA THR A 236 20.00 -13.71 8.13
C THR A 236 20.94 -12.49 8.09
N THR A 237 20.46 -11.32 7.66
CA THR A 237 21.31 -10.14 7.42
C THR A 237 20.88 -8.89 8.17
N ASN A 238 21.84 -8.03 8.55
CA ASN A 238 21.59 -6.92 9.47
C ASN A 238 20.71 -5.82 8.85
N ILE A 239 20.96 -5.48 7.57
CA ILE A 239 20.17 -4.48 6.86
C ILE A 239 18.79 -5.05 6.50
N GLY A 240 18.75 -6.34 6.16
CA GLY A 240 17.50 -7.07 5.90
C GLY A 240 16.56 -7.07 7.10
N MET A 241 17.04 -7.47 8.28
CA MET A 241 16.25 -7.44 9.52
C MET A 241 15.75 -6.03 9.86
N PHE A 242 16.59 -5.01 9.72
CA PHE A 242 16.16 -3.63 9.97
C PHE A 242 15.03 -3.18 9.03
N ILE A 243 15.11 -3.53 7.73
CA ILE A 243 14.04 -3.23 6.76
C ILE A 243 12.78 -4.02 7.10
N LEU A 244 12.91 -5.27 7.55
CA LEU A 244 11.79 -6.11 7.97
C LEU A 244 11.06 -5.51 9.18
N GLU A 245 11.77 -5.05 10.21
CA GLU A 245 11.16 -4.38 11.37
C GLU A 245 10.35 -3.14 10.98
N ILE A 246 10.86 -2.32 10.06
CA ILE A 246 10.11 -1.19 9.52
C ILE A 246 8.90 -1.67 8.73
N SER A 247 9.06 -2.72 7.94
CA SER A 247 7.96 -3.28 7.13
C SER A 247 6.84 -3.83 8.01
N GLU A 248 7.15 -4.52 9.11
CA GLU A 248 6.18 -5.03 10.10
C GLU A 248 5.50 -3.89 10.84
N TRP A 249 6.26 -2.85 11.22
CA TRP A 249 5.67 -1.66 11.83
C TRP A 249 4.70 -0.95 10.87
N LEU A 250 5.03 -0.86 9.58
CA LEU A 250 4.14 -0.31 8.54
C LEU A 250 2.86 -1.15 8.39
N LEU A 251 2.96 -2.48 8.46
CA LEU A 251 1.80 -3.38 8.43
C LEU A 251 0.91 -3.20 9.67
N GLY A 252 1.51 -3.07 10.85
CA GLY A 252 0.78 -2.81 12.09
C GLY A 252 -0.01 -1.50 12.10
N LEU A 253 0.46 -0.47 11.38
CA LEU A 253 -0.26 0.80 11.23
C LEU A 253 -1.55 0.68 10.39
N ILE A 254 -1.61 -0.29 9.48
CA ILE A 254 -2.79 -0.58 8.67
C ILE A 254 -3.65 -1.70 9.24
N GLY A 255 -3.36 -2.14 10.47
CA GLY A 255 -4.18 -3.09 11.23
C GLY A 255 -3.96 -4.56 10.86
N MET A 256 -2.77 -4.90 10.34
CA MET A 256 -2.35 -6.28 10.04
C MET A 256 -1.13 -6.69 10.85
#